data_AF-A0A934ABV9-F1
#
_entry.id   AF-A0A934ABV9-F1
#
_cell.length_a   1.000
_cell.length_b   1.000
_cell.length_c   1.000
_cell.angle_alpha   90.00
_cell.angle_beta   90.00
_cell.angle_gamma   90.00
#
_symmetry.space_group_name_H-M   'P 1'
#
loop_
_entity.id
_entity.type
_entity.pdbx_description
1 polymer ?
#
loop_
_entity_poly.entity_id
_entity_poly.type
_entity_poly.pdbx_seq_one_letter_code
_entity_poly.pdbx_strand_id
1 'polypeptide(L)'
;MKNNTIVLADRGQGILATLRRVKPELSSASAALRVAFTETISGRRPESRGNGLKFVRSVIVDNPFSLIFQTGDACLHLKKHDTNLAIIQSKEYMRGCFATIGFEDYV
;
A
#
# COMPACT_ATOMS: atom_id res chain seq x y z
N MET A 1 -7.78 25.98 -7.09
CA MET A 1 -8.19 24.85 -6.22
C MET A 1 -6.96 24.34 -5.51
N LYS A 2 -6.97 24.26 -4.18
CA LYS A 2 -5.87 23.65 -3.42
C LYS A 2 -6.06 22.14 -3.51
N ASN A 3 -5.14 21.44 -4.17
CA ASN A 3 -5.05 19.99 -4.03
C ASN A 3 -4.50 19.72 -2.63
N ASN A 4 -5.39 19.43 -1.69
CA ASN A 4 -4.97 18.90 -0.39
C ASN A 4 -4.44 17.49 -0.68
N THR A 5 -3.13 17.32 -0.61
CA THR A 5 -2.49 16.03 -0.86
C THR A 5 -1.49 15.81 0.25
N ILE A 6 -1.55 14.64 0.88
CA ILE A 6 -0.56 14.21 1.85
C ILE A 6 0.40 13.26 1.14
N VAL A 7 1.70 13.54 1.25
CA VAL A 7 2.75 12.68 0.71
C VAL A 7 3.57 12.14 1.86
N LEU A 8 3.70 10.81 1.92
CA LEU A 8 4.56 10.10 2.86
C LEU A 8 5.59 9.33 2.05
N ALA A 9 6.86 9.51 2.39
CA ALA A 9 7.95 8.82 1.71
C ALA A 9 8.99 8.35 2.73
N ASP A 10 9.48 7.14 2.57
CA ASP A 10 10.58 6.59 3.36
C ASP A 10 11.63 5.91 2.48
N ARG A 11 12.84 5.73 3.03
CA ARG A 11 13.97 5.04 2.38
C ARG A 11 14.27 3.68 3.01
N GLY A 12 13.27 3.06 3.62
CA GLY A 12 13.36 1.75 4.25
C GLY A 12 13.61 0.62 3.25
N GLN A 13 13.49 -0.63 3.73
CA GLN A 13 13.73 -1.82 2.91
C GLN A 13 12.58 -2.15 1.93
N GLY A 14 11.42 -1.51 2.06
CA GLY A 14 10.23 -1.75 1.24
C GLY A 14 9.40 -2.97 1.68
N ILE A 15 8.24 -3.14 1.05
CA ILE A 15 7.25 -4.15 1.46
C ILE A 15 7.71 -5.57 1.14
N LEU A 16 8.28 -5.81 -0.06
CA LEU A 16 8.74 -7.14 -0.46
C LEU A 16 9.80 -7.70 0.50
N ALA A 17 10.86 -6.93 0.77
CA ALA A 17 11.92 -7.36 1.68
C ALA A 17 11.40 -7.59 3.11
N THR A 18 10.42 -6.80 3.54
CA THR A 18 9.77 -6.96 4.85
C THR A 18 8.96 -8.24 4.92
N LEU A 19 8.09 -8.49 3.93
CA LEU A 19 7.21 -9.65 3.94
C LEU A 19 7.94 -10.96 3.69
N ARG A 20 9.06 -10.96 2.93
CA ARG A 20 9.87 -12.17 2.72
C ARG A 20 10.42 -12.79 4.01
N ARG A 21 10.50 -12.03 5.11
CA ARG A 21 10.89 -12.58 6.42
C ARG A 21 9.87 -13.56 7.00
N VAL A 22 8.60 -13.44 6.60
CA VAL A 22 7.48 -14.26 7.09
C VAL A 22 6.80 -15.07 5.98
N LYS A 23 6.98 -14.66 4.72
CA LYS A 23 6.51 -15.32 3.50
C LYS A 23 7.64 -15.39 2.46
N PRO A 24 8.63 -16.27 2.65
CA PRO A 24 9.83 -16.34 1.81
C PRO A 24 9.55 -16.59 0.32
N GLU A 25 8.39 -17.16 0.00
CA GLU A 25 7.90 -17.47 -1.35
C GLU A 25 7.52 -16.25 -2.18
N LEU A 26 7.38 -15.06 -1.57
CA LEU A 26 7.09 -13.82 -2.30
C LEU A 26 8.27 -13.43 -3.20
N SER A 27 8.02 -13.38 -4.51
CA SER A 27 9.03 -13.16 -5.54
C SER A 27 9.02 -11.76 -6.16
N SER A 28 7.96 -10.98 -5.99
CA SER A 28 7.81 -9.67 -6.66
C SER A 28 7.16 -8.60 -5.78
N ALA A 29 7.45 -7.32 -6.05
CA ALA A 29 6.84 -6.21 -5.33
C ALA A 29 5.32 -6.17 -5.52
N SER A 30 4.82 -6.52 -6.71
CA SER A 30 3.38 -6.61 -7.00
C SER A 30 2.69 -7.68 -6.16
N ALA A 31 3.30 -8.87 -6.02
CA ALA A 31 2.77 -9.92 -5.15
C ALA A 31 2.78 -9.47 -3.69
N ALA A 32 3.87 -8.83 -3.25
CA ALA A 32 3.98 -8.31 -1.89
C ALA A 32 2.93 -7.22 -1.59
N LEU A 33 2.65 -6.31 -2.53
CA LEU A 33 1.57 -5.32 -2.39
C LEU A 33 0.20 -5.98 -2.29
N ARG A 34 -0.09 -6.98 -3.13
CA ARG A 34 -1.35 -7.71 -3.05
C ARG A 34 -1.54 -8.30 -1.66
N VAL A 35 -0.55 -9.06 -1.19
CA VAL A 35 -0.56 -9.69 0.13
C VAL A 35 -0.69 -8.65 1.25
N ALA A 36 0.07 -7.55 1.18
CA ALA A 36 0.02 -6.47 2.17
C ALA A 36 -1.33 -5.74 2.27
N PHE A 37 -2.13 -5.70 1.20
CA PHE A 37 -3.42 -5.00 1.17
C PHE A 37 -4.64 -5.93 1.27
N THR A 38 -4.47 -7.26 1.18
CA THR A 38 -5.59 -8.22 1.28
C THR A 38 -5.53 -9.15 2.47
N GLU A 39 -4.35 -9.65 2.80
CA GLU A 39 -4.22 -10.71 3.79
C GLU A 39 -4.10 -10.16 5.21
N THR A 40 -4.36 -11.00 6.21
CA THR A 40 -4.01 -10.72 7.61
C THR A 40 -2.68 -11.41 7.90
N ILE A 41 -1.61 -10.64 8.07
CA ILE A 41 -0.26 -11.15 8.32
C ILE A 41 0.15 -10.74 9.72
N SER A 42 0.36 -11.73 10.61
CA SER A 42 0.91 -11.48 11.94
C SER A 42 2.44 -11.54 11.88
N GLY A 43 3.10 -10.39 11.74
CA GLY A 43 4.56 -10.31 11.68
C GLY A 43 5.26 -10.29 13.06
N ARG A 44 4.52 -10.05 14.14
CA ARG A 44 5.06 -9.91 15.50
C ARG A 44 4.15 -10.66 16.47
N ARG A 45 4.51 -11.87 16.91
CA ARG A 45 3.93 -12.40 18.16
C ARG A 45 4.48 -11.57 19.32
N PRO A 46 3.67 -11.13 20.30
CA PRO A 46 2.26 -11.49 20.56
C PRO A 46 1.24 -10.46 20.01
N GLU A 47 1.63 -9.54 19.13
CA GLU A 47 0.75 -8.51 18.60
C GLU A 47 -0.28 -9.12 17.63
N SER A 48 -1.52 -9.28 18.08
CA SER A 48 -2.70 -9.60 17.25
C SER A 48 -3.10 -8.46 16.30
N ARG A 49 -2.13 -7.68 15.83
CA ARG A 49 -2.34 -6.62 14.84
C ARG A 49 -2.12 -7.23 13.47
N GLY A 50 -3.20 -7.39 12.71
CA GLY A 50 -3.08 -7.56 11.26
C GLY A 50 -2.26 -6.42 10.66
N ASN A 51 -1.69 -6.63 9.48
CA ASN A 51 -1.02 -5.59 8.70
C ASN A 51 -1.94 -4.37 8.53
N GLY A 52 -1.45 -3.20 8.96
CA GLY A 52 -2.21 -1.95 8.92
C GLY A 52 -2.69 -1.56 7.52
N LEU A 53 -1.98 -1.99 6.47
CA LEU A 53 -2.32 -1.68 5.08
C LEU A 53 -3.65 -2.30 4.61
N LYS A 54 -4.07 -3.44 5.18
CA LYS A 54 -5.41 -3.98 4.93
C LYS A 54 -6.51 -3.06 5.46
N PHE A 55 -6.29 -2.45 6.63
CA PHE A 55 -7.22 -1.48 7.20
C PHE A 55 -7.19 -0.14 6.45
N VAL A 56 -6.00 0.29 5.99
CA VAL A 56 -5.89 1.47 5.12
C VAL A 56 -6.73 1.27 3.86
N ARG A 57 -6.72 0.09 3.25
CA ARG A 57 -7.60 -0.21 2.10
C ARG A 57 -9.07 0.05 2.41
N SER A 58 -9.61 -0.46 3.51
CA SER A 58 -11.02 -0.27 3.85
C SER A 58 -11.33 1.22 4.05
N VAL A 59 -10.45 1.95 4.75
CA VAL A 59 -10.62 3.40 4.93
C VAL A 59 -10.70 4.12 3.58
N ILE A 60 -9.80 3.83 2.63
CA ILE A 60 -9.81 4.47 1.31
C ILE A 60 -11.08 4.12 0.51
N VAL A 61 -11.52 2.86 0.52
CA VAL A 61 -12.68 2.42 -0.26
C VAL A 61 -14.01 2.96 0.31
N ASP A 62 -14.08 3.14 1.63
CA ASP A 62 -15.29 3.57 2.34
C ASP A 62 -15.43 5.11 2.45
N ASN A 63 -14.39 5.86 2.12
CA ASN A 63 -14.33 7.32 2.28
C ASN A 63 -13.90 8.01 0.98
N PRO A 64 -14.10 9.34 0.83
CA PRO A 64 -13.72 10.06 -0.37
C PRO A 64 -12.23 10.40 -0.43
N PHE A 65 -11.42 9.35 -0.36
CA PHE A 65 -9.98 9.42 -0.47
C PHE A 65 -9.49 8.64 -1.69
N SER A 66 -8.32 9.02 -2.16
CA SER A 66 -7.52 8.23 -3.09
C SER A 66 -6.16 7.94 -2.49
N LEU A 67 -5.58 6.81 -2.87
CA LEU A 67 -4.25 6.37 -2.45
C LEU A 67 -3.48 5.87 -3.67
N ILE A 68 -2.31 6.45 -3.87
CA ILE A 68 -1.25 5.88 -4.70
C ILE A 68 -0.17 5.38 -3.76
N PHE A 69 0.20 4.11 -3.85
CA PHE A 69 1.22 3.50 -2.99
C PHE A 69 2.25 2.74 -3.84
N GLN A 70 3.51 3.20 -3.84
CA GLN A 70 4.61 2.59 -4.59
C GLN A 70 5.67 2.01 -3.65
N THR A 71 6.19 0.83 -4.02
CA THR A 71 7.34 0.20 -3.38
C THR A 71 8.04 -0.70 -4.40
N GLY A 72 9.37 -0.65 -4.46
CA GLY A 72 10.12 -1.31 -5.52
C GLY A 72 9.65 -0.84 -6.90
N ASP A 73 9.39 -1.80 -7.78
CA ASP A 73 8.88 -1.61 -9.13
C ASP A 73 7.35 -1.81 -9.24
N ALA A 74 6.60 -1.74 -8.13
CA ALA A 74 5.15 -1.89 -8.14
C ALA A 74 4.43 -0.69 -7.52
N CYS A 75 3.31 -0.31 -8.13
CA CYS A 75 2.44 0.77 -7.68
C CYS A 75 1.00 0.28 -7.56
N LEU A 76 0.35 0.59 -6.43
CA LEU A 76 -1.06 0.34 -6.17
C LEU A 76 -1.83 1.64 -6.27
N HIS A 77 -2.94 1.62 -7.00
CA HIS A 77 -3.92 2.70 -7.03
C HIS A 77 -5.20 2.22 -6.36
N LEU A 78 -5.74 3.03 -5.46
CA LEU A 78 -7.00 2.81 -4.76
C LEU A 78 -7.79 4.12 -4.68
N LYS A 79 -9.09 4.02 -4.82
CA LYS A 79 -10.04 5.11 -4.57
C LYS A 79 -11.33 4.58 -3.95
N LYS A 80 -12.20 5.51 -3.56
CA LYS A 80 -13.57 5.23 -3.10
C LYS A 80 -14.27 4.21 -4.01
N HIS A 81 -14.92 3.23 -3.38
CA HIS A 81 -15.67 2.15 -4.04
C HIS A 81 -14.87 1.16 -4.91
N ASP A 82 -13.53 1.19 -4.90
CA ASP A 82 -12.74 0.17 -5.58
C ASP A 82 -12.90 -1.21 -4.92
N THR A 83 -13.40 -2.18 -5.69
CA THR A 83 -13.56 -3.57 -5.23
C THR A 83 -12.31 -4.42 -5.45
N ASN A 84 -11.47 -4.05 -6.43
CA ASN A 84 -10.27 -4.77 -6.83
C ASN A 84 -9.01 -3.91 -6.60
N LEU A 85 -7.87 -4.57 -6.40
CA LEU A 85 -6.57 -3.89 -6.29
C LEU A 85 -5.97 -3.67 -7.68
N ALA A 86 -5.93 -2.41 -8.12
CA ALA A 86 -5.23 -2.02 -9.34
C ALA A 86 -3.73 -1.86 -9.06
N ILE A 87 -2.99 -2.96 -9.24
CA ILE A 87 -1.52 -2.99 -9.08
C ILE A 87 -0.89 -2.98 -10.47
N ILE A 88 -0.07 -1.97 -10.74
CA ILE A 88 0.67 -1.80 -11.99
C ILE A 88 2.17 -1.87 -11.72
N GLN A 89 2.92 -2.32 -12.72
CA GLN A 89 4.38 -2.22 -12.69
C GLN A 89 4.78 -0.77 -12.94
N SER A 90 5.64 -0.23 -12.08
CA SER A 90 6.19 1.11 -12.22
C SER A 90 7.41 1.06 -13.13
N LYS A 91 7.60 2.12 -13.95
CA LYS A 91 8.80 2.28 -14.78
C LYS A 91 10.04 2.56 -13.93
N GLU A 92 9.85 3.20 -12.78
CA GLU A 92 10.93 3.57 -11.88
C GLU A 92 10.93 2.67 -10.65
N TYR A 93 12.10 2.13 -10.33
CA TYR A 93 12.29 1.40 -9.09
C TYR A 93 12.45 2.38 -7.92
N MET A 94 11.63 2.20 -6.88
CA MET A 94 11.72 2.96 -5.66
C MET A 94 12.15 2.09 -4.47
N ARG A 95 13.27 2.45 -3.84
CA ARG A 95 13.64 1.88 -2.54
C ARG A 95 12.81 2.51 -1.42
N GLY A 96 12.18 1.67 -0.59
CA GLY A 96 11.31 2.10 0.51
C GLY A 96 9.83 2.09 0.10
N CYS A 97 9.07 3.05 0.61
CA CYS A 97 7.66 3.26 0.25
C CYS A 97 7.40 4.74 -0.08
N PHE A 98 6.46 4.96 -1.00
CA PHE A 98 5.88 6.28 -1.29
C PHE A 98 4.37 6.15 -1.32
N ALA A 99 3.70 7.00 -0.55
CA ALA A 99 2.26 7.06 -0.47
C ALA A 99 1.78 8.48 -0.73
N THR A 100 0.85 8.63 -1.66
CA THR A 100 0.14 9.88 -1.92
C THR A 100 -1.32 9.66 -1.58
N ILE A 101 -1.84 10.46 -0.65
CA ILE A 101 -3.24 10.44 -0.24
C ILE A 101 -3.91 11.70 -0.78
N GLY A 102 -4.93 11.50 -1.63
CA GLY A 102 -5.78 12.54 -2.18
C GLY A 102 -7.12 12.62 -1.44
N PHE A 103 -7.71 13.81 -1.46
CA PHE A 103 -9.01 14.11 -0.88
C PHE A 103 -9.94 14.52 -2.02
N GLU A 104 -10.84 13.62 -2.42
CA GLU A 104 -11.64 13.77 -3.65
C GLU A 104 -12.87 14.68 -3.45
N ASP A 105 -13.44 14.71 -2.24
CA ASP A 105 -14.69 15.45 -1.94
C ASP A 105 -14.49 16.75 -1.11
N TYR A 106 -13.24 17.21 -0.90
CA TYR A 106 -13.00 18.49 -0.22
C TYR A 106 -13.15 19.65 -1.22
N VAL A 107 -14.39 20.10 -1.40
CA VAL A 107 -14.75 21.36 -2.07
C VAL A 107 -14.52 22.55 -1.13
#